data_AF-A0A850GJL3-F1
#
_entry.id   AF-A0A850GJL3-F1
#
_cell.length_a   1.000
_cell.length_b   1.000
_cell.length_c   1.000
_cell.angle_alpha   90.00
_cell.angle_beta   90.00
_cell.angle_gamma   90.00
#
_symmetry.space_group_name_H-M   'P 1'
#
loop_
_entity.id
_entity.type
_entity.pdbx_description
1 polymer ?
#
loop_
_entity_poly.entity_id
_entity_poly.type
_entity_poly.pdbx_seq_one_letter_code
_entity_poly.pdbx_strand_id
1 'polypeptide(L)'
;MGHANRSEPISNADAAVGADWVALAAALADAPEDQRLRAQLATALTAAGRHEQAVAVLGAGFINLTDHDGPTLPCLCKRCLQPGLATAEAGDPPMAFVRRFAVARGRVLYFWAPRELADHRGLREGIEARLLARLGPPAR
;
A
#
# COMPACT_ATOMS: atom_id res chain seq x y z
N MET A 1 23.73 -15.84 34.81
CA MET A 1 23.25 -16.23 33.47
C MET A 1 22.44 -15.06 32.93
N GLY A 2 23.08 -14.19 32.14
CA GLY A 2 22.45 -12.99 31.57
C GLY A 2 22.40 -13.12 30.06
N HIS A 3 21.20 -13.16 29.48
CA HIS A 3 21.02 -13.10 28.03
C HIS A 3 21.28 -11.66 27.57
N ALA A 4 22.39 -11.47 26.87
CA ALA A 4 22.69 -10.21 26.19
C ALA A 4 21.69 -10.03 25.04
N ASN A 5 20.81 -9.04 25.19
CA ASN A 5 19.90 -8.56 24.17
C ASN A 5 20.73 -7.86 23.09
N ARG A 6 20.98 -8.52 21.95
CA ARG A 6 21.66 -7.91 20.81
C ARG A 6 20.63 -7.10 20.03
N SER A 7 20.51 -5.82 20.39
CA SER A 7 19.88 -4.82 19.53
C SER A 7 20.73 -4.69 18.28
N GLU A 8 20.27 -5.23 17.16
CA GLU A 8 20.88 -4.98 15.87
C GLU A 8 20.77 -3.48 15.53
N PRO A 9 21.84 -2.84 15.02
CA PRO A 9 21.79 -1.44 14.65
C PRO A 9 20.85 -1.27 13.44
N ILE A 10 19.86 -0.39 13.59
CA ILE A 10 18.97 0.06 12.52
C ILE A 10 19.86 0.59 11.38
N SER A 11 19.74 0.03 10.19
CA SER A 11 20.59 0.43 9.06
C SER A 11 20.28 1.89 8.65
N ASN A 12 21.26 2.61 8.10
CA ASN A 12 21.05 3.98 7.61
C ASN A 12 19.95 4.08 6.51
N ALA A 13 19.68 2.97 5.80
CA ALA A 13 18.61 2.89 4.81
C ALA A 13 17.22 2.88 5.49
N ASP A 14 17.08 2.16 6.61
CA ASP A 14 15.83 2.14 7.38
C ASP A 14 15.52 3.50 8.01
N ALA A 15 16.55 4.26 8.41
CA ALA A 15 16.42 5.62 8.93
C ALA A 15 15.98 6.62 7.84
N ALA A 16 16.51 6.50 6.62
CA ALA A 16 16.13 7.36 5.49
C ALA A 16 14.69 7.08 4.99
N VAL A 17 14.28 5.80 4.94
CA VAL A 17 12.89 5.39 4.64
C VAL A 17 11.95 5.85 5.77
N GLY A 18 12.43 5.86 7.02
CA GLY A 18 11.69 6.34 8.19
C GLY A 18 11.47 7.86 8.22
N ALA A 19 12.42 8.66 7.71
CA ALA A 19 12.32 10.12 7.71
C ALA A 19 11.32 10.67 6.66
N ASP A 20 11.16 9.96 5.54
CA ASP A 20 10.34 10.42 4.41
C ASP A 20 8.84 10.44 4.73
N TRP A 21 8.31 9.40 5.38
CA TRP A 21 6.88 9.34 5.69
C TRP A 21 6.46 10.33 6.79
N VAL A 22 7.34 10.70 7.74
CA VAL A 22 7.02 11.67 8.80
C VAL A 22 6.80 13.07 8.21
N ALA A 23 7.67 13.49 7.29
CA ALA A 23 7.52 14.77 6.61
C ALA A 23 6.26 14.81 5.75
N LEU A 24 5.95 13.71 5.04
CA LEU A 24 4.71 13.58 4.27
C LEU A 24 3.46 13.63 5.17
N ALA A 25 3.52 13.05 6.38
CA ALA A 25 2.43 13.10 7.35
C ALA A 25 2.17 14.52 7.85
N ALA A 26 3.22 15.29 8.15
CA ALA A 26 3.10 16.69 8.54
C ALA A 26 2.51 17.53 7.40
N ALA A 27 3.02 17.38 6.17
CA ALA A 27 2.49 18.08 5.00
C ALA A 27 1.01 17.75 4.72
N LEU A 28 0.61 16.49 4.91
CA LEU A 28 -0.79 16.08 4.77
C LEU A 28 -1.66 16.66 5.89
N ALA A 29 -1.14 16.85 7.11
CA ALA A 29 -1.88 17.50 8.19
C ALA A 29 -2.21 18.96 7.85
N ASP A 30 -1.30 19.66 7.17
CA ASP A 30 -1.51 21.04 6.69
C ASP A 30 -2.46 21.10 5.48
N ALA A 31 -2.53 20.02 4.68
CA ALA A 31 -3.36 19.92 3.48
C ALA A 31 -4.13 18.59 3.43
N PRO A 32 -5.14 18.36 4.29
CA PRO A 32 -5.77 17.05 4.47
C PRO A 32 -6.47 16.52 3.22
N GLU A 33 -6.90 17.40 2.31
CA GLU A 33 -7.56 17.04 1.06
C GLU A 33 -6.59 16.76 -0.10
N ASP A 34 -5.27 16.95 0.10
CA ASP A 34 -4.27 16.69 -0.95
C ASP A 34 -4.12 15.17 -1.17
N GLN A 35 -4.82 14.70 -2.21
CA GLN A 35 -4.78 13.30 -2.64
C GLN A 35 -3.39 12.84 -3.05
N ARG A 36 -2.56 13.72 -3.62
CA ARG A 36 -1.19 13.36 -4.03
C ARG A 36 -0.33 13.11 -2.81
N LEU A 37 -0.34 14.01 -1.83
CA LEU A 37 0.39 13.83 -0.57
C LEU A 37 -0.05 12.56 0.16
N ARG A 38 -1.37 12.32 0.20
CA ARG A 38 -1.95 11.11 0.80
C ARG A 38 -1.44 9.82 0.15
N ALA A 39 -1.38 9.77 -1.19
CA ALA A 39 -0.87 8.62 -1.92
C ALA A 39 0.64 8.41 -1.72
N GLN A 40 1.41 9.49 -1.67
CA GLN A 40 2.84 9.45 -1.37
C GLN A 40 3.08 8.93 0.04
N LEU A 41 2.34 9.43 1.04
CA LEU A 41 2.43 8.97 2.41
C LEU A 41 2.10 7.47 2.53
N ALA A 42 1.01 7.01 1.91
CA ALA A 42 0.64 5.60 1.92
C ALA A 42 1.72 4.70 1.29
N THR A 43 2.42 5.20 0.26
CA THR A 43 3.52 4.49 -0.40
C THR A 43 4.72 4.39 0.52
N ALA A 44 5.12 5.50 1.14
CA ALA A 44 6.23 5.54 2.08
C ALA A 44 5.96 4.67 3.33
N LEU A 45 4.73 4.70 3.87
CA LEU A 45 4.29 3.83 4.96
C LEU A 45 4.36 2.35 4.58
N THR A 46 3.95 1.99 3.36
CA THR A 46 4.04 0.61 2.88
C THR A 46 5.49 0.13 2.75
N ALA A 47 6.38 0.99 2.23
CA ALA A 47 7.81 0.71 2.15
C ALA A 47 8.45 0.53 3.54
N ALA A 48 7.96 1.28 4.54
CA ALA A 48 8.37 1.16 5.93
C ALA A 48 7.70 0.00 6.71
N GLY A 49 6.95 -0.89 6.05
CA GLY A 49 6.23 -2.00 6.70
C GLY A 49 5.02 -1.58 7.55
N ARG A 50 4.61 -0.31 7.51
CA ARG A 50 3.50 0.28 8.26
C ARG A 50 2.16 0.05 7.55
N HIS A 51 1.83 -1.18 7.23
CA HIS A 51 0.72 -1.53 6.33
C HIS A 51 -0.67 -1.11 6.84
N GLU A 52 -0.92 -1.23 8.14
CA GLU A 52 -2.17 -0.79 8.75
C GLU A 52 -2.36 0.73 8.63
N GLN A 53 -1.30 1.50 8.88
CA GLN A 53 -1.31 2.95 8.74
C GLN A 53 -1.52 3.38 7.27
N ALA A 54 -0.88 2.69 6.33
CA ALA A 54 -1.09 2.95 4.90
C ALA A 54 -2.55 2.75 4.50
N VAL A 55 -3.19 1.67 4.97
CA VAL A 55 -4.63 1.41 4.72
C VAL A 55 -5.50 2.49 5.35
N ALA A 56 -5.18 2.94 6.57
CA ALA A 56 -5.93 4.01 7.24
C ALA A 56 -5.84 5.35 6.46
N VAL A 57 -4.64 5.74 6.04
CA VAL A 57 -4.40 6.95 5.23
C VAL A 57 -5.20 6.92 3.92
N LEU A 58 -5.17 5.77 3.23
CA LEU A 58 -5.91 5.58 1.99
C LEU A 58 -7.43 5.59 2.23
N GLY A 59 -7.90 4.88 3.25
CA GLY A 59 -9.32 4.74 3.58
C GLY A 59 -9.99 6.06 4.00
N ALA A 60 -9.22 7.02 4.51
CA ALA A 60 -9.74 8.33 4.90
C ALA A 60 -10.01 9.28 3.72
N GLY A 61 -9.61 8.95 2.47
CA GLY A 61 -9.67 9.91 1.36
C GLY A 61 -9.84 9.29 -0.03
N PHE A 62 -9.80 7.97 -0.13
CA PHE A 62 -10.03 7.25 -1.37
C PHE A 62 -11.15 6.22 -1.24
N ILE A 63 -11.95 6.09 -2.29
CA ILE A 63 -12.93 5.01 -2.39
C ILE A 63 -12.23 3.73 -2.89
N ASN A 64 -12.28 2.67 -2.09
CA ASN A 64 -11.77 1.34 -2.49
C ASN A 64 -12.64 0.73 -3.60
N LEU A 65 -12.02 0.38 -4.73
CA LEU A 65 -12.64 -0.21 -5.91
C LEU A 65 -12.54 -1.73 -5.97
N THR A 66 -11.83 -2.34 -5.03
CA THR A 66 -11.61 -3.79 -5.06
C THR A 66 -12.92 -4.50 -4.76
N ASP A 67 -13.35 -5.36 -5.67
CA ASP A 67 -14.57 -6.15 -5.49
C ASP A 67 -14.28 -7.36 -4.59
N HIS A 68 -15.35 -7.99 -4.10
CA HIS A 68 -15.22 -9.27 -3.40
C HIS A 68 -14.85 -10.37 -4.39
N ASP A 69 -13.72 -11.03 -4.15
CA ASP A 69 -13.24 -12.15 -4.95
C ASP A 69 -12.76 -13.30 -4.03
N GLY A 70 -12.85 -14.52 -4.53
CA GLY A 70 -12.93 -15.81 -3.82
C GLY A 70 -11.74 -16.26 -2.96
N PRO A 71 -11.74 -17.51 -2.48
CA PRO A 71 -11.00 -17.93 -1.28
C PRO A 71 -9.49 -18.07 -1.44
N THR A 72 -8.97 -18.04 -2.67
CA THR A 72 -7.56 -18.36 -2.95
C THR A 72 -6.59 -17.37 -2.31
N LEU A 73 -6.95 -16.08 -2.28
CA LEU A 73 -6.20 -15.05 -1.60
C LEU A 73 -7.14 -14.25 -0.68
N PRO A 74 -6.64 -13.70 0.43
CA PRO A 74 -7.46 -12.86 1.30
C PRO A 74 -8.08 -11.69 0.53
N CYS A 75 -9.41 -11.57 0.62
CA CYS A 75 -10.16 -10.55 -0.12
C CYS A 75 -9.76 -9.13 0.30
N LEU A 76 -9.59 -8.23 -0.68
CA LEU A 76 -9.13 -6.86 -0.49
C LEU A 76 -10.25 -5.81 -0.63
N CYS A 77 -11.52 -6.25 -0.71
CA CYS A 77 -12.67 -5.38 -0.77
C CYS A 77 -12.87 -4.60 0.54
N LYS A 78 -13.69 -3.55 0.50
CA LYS A 78 -13.98 -2.69 1.66
C LYS A 78 -14.43 -3.46 2.91
N ARG A 79 -15.12 -4.60 2.76
CA ARG A 79 -15.65 -5.39 3.88
C ARG A 79 -14.64 -6.38 4.46
N CYS A 80 -13.71 -6.87 3.64
CA CYS A 80 -12.84 -7.99 4.00
C CYS A 80 -11.39 -7.57 4.23
N LEU A 81 -10.98 -6.39 3.74
CA LEU A 81 -9.61 -5.91 3.83
C LEU A 81 -9.13 -5.93 5.29
N GLN A 82 -8.12 -6.77 5.56
CA GLN A 82 -7.42 -6.80 6.85
C GLN A 82 -6.24 -5.83 6.81
N PRO A 83 -6.27 -4.70 7.55
CA PRO A 83 -5.27 -3.63 7.39
C PRO A 83 -3.82 -4.09 7.60
N GLY A 84 -3.56 -4.96 8.58
CA GLY A 84 -2.22 -5.49 8.86
C GLY A 84 -1.73 -6.56 7.90
N LEU A 85 -2.62 -7.21 7.14
CA LEU A 85 -2.26 -8.33 6.27
C LEU A 85 -1.67 -7.84 4.95
N ALA A 86 -0.35 -7.93 4.82
CA ALA A 86 0.38 -7.40 3.66
C ALA A 86 0.98 -8.48 2.76
N THR A 87 1.01 -9.73 3.19
CA THR A 87 1.52 -10.88 2.44
C THR A 87 0.53 -12.03 2.50
N ALA A 88 0.52 -12.86 1.46
CA ALA A 88 -0.26 -14.09 1.41
C ALA A 88 0.46 -15.12 0.54
N GLU A 89 0.10 -16.39 0.66
CA GLU A 89 0.57 -17.47 -0.19
C GLU A 89 -0.62 -18.16 -0.85
N ALA A 90 -0.46 -18.58 -2.11
CA ALA A 90 -1.49 -19.30 -2.85
C ALA A 90 -0.89 -20.16 -3.97
N GLY A 91 -1.66 -21.15 -4.43
CA GLY A 91 -1.28 -22.06 -5.50
C GLY A 91 -0.61 -23.35 -5.02
N ASP A 92 -0.31 -24.23 -5.97
CA ASP A 92 0.44 -25.48 -5.77
C ASP A 92 1.40 -25.67 -6.97
N PRO A 93 2.73 -25.49 -6.80
CA PRO A 93 3.43 -25.13 -5.55
C PRO A 93 3.07 -23.71 -5.06
N PRO A 94 3.26 -23.40 -3.75
CA PRO A 94 2.86 -22.12 -3.16
C PRO A 94 3.72 -20.97 -3.71
N MET A 95 3.04 -19.90 -4.14
CA MET A 95 3.63 -18.64 -4.57
C MET A 95 3.34 -17.54 -3.55
N ALA A 96 4.35 -16.74 -3.23
CA ALA A 96 4.21 -15.61 -2.32
C ALA A 96 3.70 -14.36 -3.04
N PHE A 97 2.71 -13.71 -2.44
CA PHE A 97 2.11 -12.47 -2.89
C PHE A 97 2.31 -11.36 -1.86
N VAL A 98 2.40 -10.13 -2.34
CA VAL A 98 2.45 -8.93 -1.50
C VAL A 98 1.33 -7.99 -1.92
N ARG A 99 0.62 -7.44 -0.94
CA ARG A 99 -0.43 -6.46 -1.18
C ARG A 99 0.19 -5.16 -1.66
N ARG A 100 -0.35 -4.65 -2.75
CA ARG A 100 -0.02 -3.35 -3.33
C ARG A 100 -1.30 -2.59 -3.59
N PHE A 101 -1.14 -1.32 -3.94
CA PHE A 101 -2.25 -0.47 -4.29
C PHE A 101 -1.87 0.47 -5.45
N ALA A 102 -2.89 0.95 -6.14
CA ALA A 102 -2.81 1.98 -7.16
C ALA A 102 -3.90 3.01 -6.86
N VAL A 103 -3.60 4.30 -7.06
CA VAL A 103 -4.56 5.39 -6.85
C VAL A 103 -4.82 6.13 -8.15
N ALA A 104 -6.07 6.55 -8.36
CA ALA A 104 -6.43 7.47 -9.44
C ALA A 104 -7.75 8.16 -9.12
N ARG A 105 -7.84 9.48 -9.33
CA ARG A 105 -9.09 10.28 -9.23
C ARG A 105 -9.92 10.01 -7.96
N GLY A 106 -9.32 10.11 -6.77
CA GLY A 106 -10.05 9.86 -5.52
C GLY A 106 -10.45 8.39 -5.30
N ARG A 107 -9.87 7.45 -6.06
CA ARG A 107 -10.09 6.00 -5.92
C ARG A 107 -8.79 5.27 -5.62
N VAL A 108 -8.91 4.15 -4.90
CA VAL A 108 -7.81 3.21 -4.65
C VAL A 108 -8.22 1.81 -5.09
N LEU A 109 -7.32 1.11 -5.78
CA LEU A 109 -7.43 -0.30 -6.12
C LEU A 109 -6.34 -1.05 -5.37
N TYR A 110 -6.72 -2.00 -4.51
CA TYR A 110 -5.79 -2.93 -3.90
C TYR A 110 -5.66 -4.17 -4.76
N PHE A 111 -4.47 -4.77 -4.78
CA PHE A 111 -4.22 -6.00 -5.51
C PHE A 111 -3.10 -6.80 -4.85
N TRP A 112 -3.12 -8.11 -5.09
CA TRP A 112 -2.02 -9.02 -4.77
C TRP A 112 -1.07 -9.08 -5.96
N ALA A 113 0.20 -8.76 -5.75
CA ALA A 113 1.26 -8.92 -6.74
C ALA A 113 2.17 -10.08 -6.33
N PRO A 114 2.61 -10.94 -7.26
CA PRO A 114 3.69 -11.88 -6.98
C PRO A 114 4.88 -11.13 -6.39
N ARG A 115 5.52 -11.70 -5.35
CA ARG A 115 6.61 -11.04 -4.62
C ARG A 115 7.70 -10.50 -5.53
N GLU A 116 8.05 -11.25 -6.58
CA GLU A 116 9.07 -10.88 -7.58
C GLU A 116 8.71 -9.64 -8.40
N LEU A 117 7.41 -9.36 -8.55
CA LEU A 117 6.90 -8.22 -9.32
C LEU A 117 6.39 -7.07 -8.44
N ALA A 118 6.29 -7.28 -7.13
CA ALA A 118 5.63 -6.35 -6.22
C ALA A 118 6.27 -4.96 -6.18
N ASP A 119 7.58 -4.87 -6.46
CA ASP A 119 8.34 -3.61 -6.48
C ASP A 119 8.72 -3.18 -7.91
N HIS A 120 8.24 -3.91 -8.92
CA HIS A 120 8.49 -3.56 -10.31
C HIS A 120 7.71 -2.29 -10.68
N ARG A 121 8.44 -1.20 -10.95
CA ARG A 121 7.87 0.13 -11.27
C ARG A 121 6.82 0.06 -12.37
N GLY A 122 7.09 -0.68 -13.44
CA GLY A 122 6.18 -0.81 -14.58
C GLY A 122 4.86 -1.52 -14.26
N LEU A 123 4.81 -2.37 -13.22
CA LEU A 123 3.55 -3.02 -12.81
C LEU A 123 2.61 -1.97 -12.22
N ARG A 124 3.10 -1.18 -11.27
CA ARG A 124 2.29 -0.14 -10.61
C ARG A 124 1.84 0.93 -11.61
N GLU A 125 2.76 1.44 -12.42
CA GLU A 125 2.44 2.45 -13.44
C GLU A 125 1.43 1.92 -14.47
N GLY A 126 1.57 0.66 -14.90
CA GLY A 126 0.62 0.02 -15.81
C GLY A 126 -0.78 -0.10 -15.22
N ILE A 127 -0.89 -0.49 -13.94
CA ILE A 127 -2.17 -0.58 -13.23
C ILE A 127 -2.78 0.81 -13.02
N GLU A 128 -1.99 1.80 -12.60
CA GLU A 128 -2.44 3.20 -12.42
C GLU A 128 -2.95 3.79 -13.75
N ALA A 129 -2.21 3.61 -14.84
CA ALA A 129 -2.63 4.06 -16.17
C ALA A 129 -3.93 3.37 -16.63
N ARG A 130 -4.03 2.06 -16.44
CA ARG A 130 -5.24 1.27 -16.74
C ARG A 130 -6.43 1.76 -15.92
N LEU A 131 -6.23 2.02 -14.63
CA LEU A 131 -7.25 2.52 -13.72
C LEU A 131 -7.72 3.91 -14.13
N LEU A 132 -6.78 4.82 -14.44
CA LEU A 132 -7.07 6.17 -14.89
C LEU A 132 -7.93 6.18 -16.17
N ALA A 133 -7.60 5.30 -17.12
CA ALA A 133 -8.35 5.15 -18.37
C ALA A 133 -9.77 4.61 -18.13
N ARG A 134 -9.94 3.66 -17.20
CA ARG A 134 -11.24 3.05 -16.88
C ARG A 134 -12.19 3.98 -16.15
N LEU A 135 -11.68 4.89 -15.32
CA LEU A 135 -12.52 5.83 -14.57
C LEU A 135 -13.12 6.95 -15.43
N GLY A 136 -12.66 7.11 -16.68
CA GLY A 136 -13.13 8.18 -17.58
C GLY A 136 -12.82 9.59 -17.04
N PRO A 137 -13.11 10.68 -17.78
CA PRO A 137 -12.96 12.05 -17.29
C PRO A 137 -13.75 12.29 -15.99
N PRO A 138 -13.36 13.24 -15.12
CA PRO A 138 -14.16 13.52 -13.94
C PRO A 138 -15.56 13.99 -14.40
N ALA A 139 -16.61 13.55 -13.70
CA ALA A 139 -17.94 14.09 -13.94
C ALA A 139 -17.89 15.61 -13.75
N ARG A 140 -18.42 16.35 -14.74
CA ARG A 140 -18.48 17.82 -14.71
C ARG A 140 -19.43 18.32 -13.64
#